data_AF-A0A9P9A2B2-F1
#
_entry.id   AF-A0A9P9A2B2-F1
#
_cell.length_a   1.000
_cell.length_b   1.000
_cell.length_c   1.000
_cell.angle_alpha   90.00
_cell.angle_beta   90.00
_cell.angle_gamma   90.00
#
_symmetry.space_group_name_H-M   'P 1'
#
loop_
_entity.id
_entity.type
_entity.pdbx_description
1 polymer ?
#
loop_
_entity_poly.entity_id
_entity_poly.type
_entity_poly.pdbx_seq_one_letter_code
_entity_poly.pdbx_strand_id
1 'polypeptide(L)'
;MAGQISLPIMDEKRPVRSTIRSYRRNRPLLTVALVAVTLFLFCKLRAARSYASQWAPSRAADSDDDVSRDTRGGSTWSATKALVPLEAHIMSKCPDARDCLRDLVLPTMMRVNTKVNFTLSYIGTPTDSNDGVACKHGPNECMGNILELCAAHLYPDPKIYLGFVMCLTRDYKEIPQRELVEDCALEHAVDFEQLNDCATKDDGGFGVSLLRNSVKRSSSVCHLRDWFRVF
;
A
#
# COMPACT_ATOMS: atom_id res chain seq x y z
N MET A 1 -3.98 -10.23 44.06
CA MET A 1 -4.46 -8.84 43.89
C MET A 1 -4.28 -8.50 42.42
N ALA A 2 -5.39 -8.42 41.68
CA ALA A 2 -5.40 -8.26 40.23
C ALA A 2 -5.12 -6.79 39.85
N GLY A 3 -4.09 -6.56 39.03
CA GLY A 3 -3.82 -5.27 38.41
C GLY A 3 -4.37 -5.27 36.99
N GLN A 4 -5.41 -4.47 36.73
CA GLN A 4 -5.93 -4.22 35.40
C GLN A 4 -4.93 -3.35 34.61
N ILE A 5 -4.49 -3.83 33.44
CA ILE A 5 -3.78 -3.02 32.45
C ILE A 5 -4.82 -2.61 31.40
N SER A 6 -5.28 -1.37 31.48
CA SER A 6 -6.14 -0.76 30.47
C SER A 6 -5.27 -0.33 29.28
N LEU A 7 -5.50 -0.93 28.11
CA LEU A 7 -4.98 -0.43 26.83
C LEU A 7 -5.75 0.85 26.44
N PRO A 8 -5.10 1.86 25.84
CA PRO A 8 -5.77 3.08 25.45
C PRO A 8 -6.66 2.84 24.23
N ILE A 9 -7.96 2.92 24.45
CA ILE A 9 -9.00 3.08 23.44
C ILE A 9 -8.74 4.41 22.72
N MET A 10 -8.75 4.41 21.38
CA MET A 10 -8.73 5.66 20.61
C MET A 10 -10.07 6.38 20.81
N ASP A 11 -10.05 7.38 21.69
CA ASP A 11 -11.23 8.13 22.11
C ASP A 11 -11.63 9.23 21.12
N GLU A 12 -12.92 9.52 21.15
CA GLU A 12 -13.77 10.41 20.37
C GLU A 12 -13.25 11.85 20.23
N LYS A 13 -13.44 12.41 19.03
CA LYS A 13 -13.09 13.79 18.62
C LYS A 13 -13.58 14.86 19.62
N ARG A 14 -12.66 15.75 20.02
CA ARG A 14 -13.00 17.12 20.46
C ARG A 14 -12.77 18.11 19.31
N PRO A 15 -13.76 18.97 18.97
CA PRO A 15 -13.59 19.95 17.90
C PRO A 15 -12.85 21.18 18.42
N VAL A 16 -11.65 21.45 17.86
CA VAL A 16 -10.97 22.74 18.02
C VAL A 16 -11.20 23.57 16.76
N ARG A 17 -11.77 24.75 17.02
CA ARG A 17 -12.25 25.78 16.11
C ARG A 17 -11.12 26.32 15.22
N SER A 18 -11.20 26.08 13.91
CA SER A 18 -10.25 26.68 12.95
C SER A 18 -10.60 28.16 12.68
N THR A 19 -9.64 29.03 12.94
CA THR A 19 -9.67 30.43 12.50
C THR A 19 -9.34 30.50 11.01
N ILE A 20 -10.36 30.30 10.15
CA ILE A 20 -10.25 30.62 8.73
C ILE A 20 -10.39 32.14 8.58
N ARG A 21 -9.26 32.85 8.47
CA ARG A 21 -9.23 34.26 8.06
C ARG A 21 -8.71 34.39 6.63
N SER A 22 -9.58 34.98 5.80
CA SER A 22 -9.32 35.64 4.52
C SER A 22 -8.70 34.83 3.37
N TYR A 23 -9.50 33.99 2.72
CA TYR A 23 -9.38 33.74 1.28
C TYR A 23 -10.75 33.82 0.59
N ARG A 24 -11.42 34.98 0.74
CA ARG A 24 -12.68 35.31 0.09
C ARG A 24 -12.56 36.69 -0.54
N ARG A 25 -12.05 36.73 -1.78
CA ARG A 25 -12.38 37.83 -2.69
C ARG A 25 -12.30 37.51 -4.19
N ASN A 26 -11.61 36.44 -4.62
CA ASN A 26 -11.43 36.14 -6.07
C ASN A 26 -12.00 34.78 -6.55
N ARG A 27 -12.80 34.07 -5.75
CA ARG A 27 -13.35 32.75 -6.10
C ARG A 27 -14.41 32.70 -7.22
N PRO A 28 -15.22 33.73 -7.55
CA PRO A 28 -16.23 33.57 -8.60
C PRO A 28 -15.65 33.67 -10.02
N LEU A 29 -14.50 34.32 -10.22
CA LEU A 29 -13.91 34.48 -11.55
C LEU A 29 -13.21 33.20 -12.03
N LEU A 30 -12.53 32.50 -11.13
CA LEU A 30 -11.77 31.29 -11.45
C LEU A 30 -12.69 30.10 -11.76
N THR A 31 -13.83 30.01 -11.08
CA THR A 31 -14.85 28.99 -11.35
C THR A 31 -15.58 29.23 -12.67
N VAL A 32 -15.91 30.48 -13.01
CA VAL A 32 -16.54 30.82 -14.30
C VAL A 32 -15.60 30.54 -15.47
N ALA A 33 -14.31 30.85 -15.32
CA ALA A 33 -13.30 30.55 -16.34
C ALA A 33 -13.16 29.04 -16.59
N LEU A 34 -13.11 28.22 -15.52
CA LEU A 34 -13.02 26.76 -15.65
C LEU A 34 -14.26 26.15 -16.33
N VAL A 35 -15.47 26.62 -15.99
CA VAL A 35 -16.71 26.15 -16.62
C VAL A 35 -16.79 26.55 -18.10
N ALA A 36 -16.34 27.75 -18.46
CA ALA A 36 -16.31 28.19 -19.85
C ALA A 36 -15.33 27.35 -20.70
N VAL A 37 -14.15 27.03 -20.16
CA VAL A 37 -13.15 26.19 -20.84
C VAL A 37 -13.65 24.77 -21.03
N THR A 38 -14.28 24.16 -20.02
CA THR A 38 -14.82 22.79 -20.15
C THR A 38 -15.95 22.72 -21.16
N LEU A 39 -16.87 23.70 -21.18
CA LEU A 39 -17.92 23.79 -22.19
C LEU A 39 -17.36 23.99 -23.61
N PHE A 40 -16.33 24.83 -23.76
CA PHE A 40 -15.69 25.06 -25.05
C PHE A 40 -15.03 23.78 -25.59
N LEU A 41 -14.29 23.06 -24.75
CA LEU A 41 -13.69 21.77 -25.13
C LEU A 41 -14.76 20.73 -25.49
N PHE A 42 -15.86 20.67 -24.73
CA PHE A 42 -16.97 19.74 -24.99
C PHE A 42 -17.69 20.05 -26.31
N CYS A 43 -17.88 21.33 -26.65
CA CYS A 43 -18.41 21.77 -27.95
C CYS A 43 -17.50 21.38 -29.12
N LYS A 44 -16.18 21.53 -28.98
CA LYS A 44 -15.21 21.13 -30.01
C LYS A 44 -15.16 19.61 -30.21
N LEU A 45 -15.28 18.82 -29.13
CA LEU A 45 -15.38 17.35 -29.19
C LEU A 45 -16.67 16.87 -29.84
N ARG A 46 -17.80 17.55 -29.63
CA ARG A 46 -19.06 17.25 -30.32
C ARG A 46 -19.00 17.58 -31.81
N ALA A 47 -18.43 18.73 -32.19
CA ALA A 47 -18.27 19.10 -33.59
C ALA A 47 -17.35 18.13 -34.36
N ALA A 48 -16.29 17.60 -33.72
CA ALA A 48 -15.42 16.59 -34.31
C ALA A 48 -16.12 15.24 -34.51
N ARG A 49 -17.01 14.83 -33.59
CA ARG A 49 -17.82 13.60 -33.72
C ARG A 49 -18.83 13.67 -34.87
N SER A 50 -19.32 14.85 -35.22
CA SER A 50 -20.25 15.06 -36.34
C SER A 50 -19.59 14.95 -37.73
N TYR A 51 -18.26 15.12 -37.81
CA TYR A 51 -17.49 14.96 -39.07
C TYR A 51 -16.98 13.52 -39.28
N ALA A 52 -16.86 12.73 -38.22
CA ALA A 52 -16.34 11.36 -38.28
C ALA A 52 -17.40 10.30 -38.68
N SER A 53 -18.69 10.65 -38.77
CA SER A 53 -19.76 9.69 -39.09
C SER A 53 -20.02 9.51 -40.59
N GLN A 54 -19.16 10.03 -41.48
CA GLN A 54 -19.38 9.92 -42.93
C GLN A 54 -18.52 8.88 -43.63
N TRP A 55 -17.47 8.32 -43.01
CA TRP A 55 -16.65 7.24 -43.59
C TRP A 55 -16.66 6.00 -42.68
N ALA A 56 -17.66 5.14 -42.86
CA ALA A 56 -17.63 3.76 -42.38
C ALA A 56 -18.12 2.84 -43.51
N PRO A 57 -17.25 2.03 -44.14
CA PRO A 57 -17.68 0.96 -45.04
C PRO A 57 -18.24 -0.22 -44.24
N SER A 58 -19.26 -0.87 -44.80
CA SER A 58 -19.92 -2.05 -44.25
C SER A 58 -19.33 -3.36 -44.78
N ARG A 59 -19.53 -4.45 -44.00
CA ARG A 59 -19.31 -5.89 -44.28
C ARG A 59 -17.86 -6.37 -44.09
N ALA A 60 -17.57 -7.59 -43.63
CA ALA A 60 -18.38 -8.79 -43.54
C ALA A 60 -18.02 -9.58 -42.27
N ALA A 61 -18.99 -10.35 -41.77
CA ALA A 61 -18.74 -11.49 -40.90
C ALA A 61 -17.92 -12.51 -41.69
N ASP A 62 -16.86 -13.03 -41.08
CA ASP A 62 -16.32 -14.33 -41.48
C ASP A 62 -16.19 -15.20 -40.23
N SER A 63 -16.65 -16.42 -40.41
CA SER A 63 -16.84 -17.46 -39.41
C SER A 63 -15.89 -18.57 -39.78
N ASP A 64 -14.75 -18.66 -39.08
CA ASP A 64 -13.86 -19.80 -39.20
C ASP A 64 -14.16 -20.78 -38.06
N ASP A 65 -14.98 -21.77 -38.41
CA ASP A 65 -14.96 -23.09 -37.79
C ASP A 65 -13.65 -23.78 -38.19
N ASP A 66 -12.84 -24.22 -37.22
CA ASP A 66 -11.94 -25.36 -37.42
C ASP A 66 -12.11 -26.38 -36.29
N VAL A 67 -12.69 -27.51 -36.68
CA VAL A 67 -12.78 -28.73 -35.89
C VAL A 67 -12.03 -29.80 -36.67
N SER A 68 -10.82 -30.16 -36.25
CA SER A 68 -10.50 -31.53 -35.78
C SER A 68 -9.00 -31.75 -35.50
N ARG A 69 -8.74 -32.07 -34.23
CA ARG A 69 -8.12 -33.32 -33.78
C ARG A 69 -6.80 -33.73 -34.46
N ASP A 70 -5.69 -33.45 -33.79
CA ASP A 70 -4.62 -34.44 -33.66
C ASP A 70 -4.22 -34.63 -32.19
N THR A 71 -4.12 -35.89 -31.82
CA THR A 71 -3.78 -36.42 -30.51
C THR A 71 -2.26 -36.51 -30.37
N ARG A 72 -1.66 -35.62 -29.56
CA ARG A 72 -0.52 -35.95 -28.70
C ARG A 72 -0.27 -34.85 -27.70
N GLY A 73 -0.21 -35.22 -26.43
CA GLY A 73 -0.05 -34.32 -25.28
C GLY A 73 1.18 -33.43 -25.41
N GLY A 74 0.95 -32.19 -25.83
CA GLY A 74 1.82 -31.05 -25.61
C GLY A 74 1.07 -30.12 -24.68
N SER A 75 1.34 -30.22 -23.40
CA SER A 75 0.82 -29.30 -22.41
C SER A 75 1.23 -27.88 -22.82
N THR A 76 0.26 -27.06 -23.22
CA THR A 76 0.43 -25.60 -23.31
C THR A 76 0.54 -25.05 -21.89
N TRP A 77 1.63 -25.39 -21.20
CA TRP A 77 2.14 -24.57 -20.13
C TRP A 77 2.68 -23.32 -20.81
N SER A 78 1.85 -22.28 -20.88
CA SER A 78 2.39 -20.95 -20.63
C SER A 78 2.94 -21.01 -19.21
N ALA A 79 4.19 -21.46 -19.07
CA ALA A 79 4.90 -21.42 -17.82
C ALA A 79 5.05 -19.93 -17.51
N THR A 80 4.12 -19.37 -16.74
CA THR A 80 4.25 -18.02 -16.20
C THR A 80 5.63 -17.97 -15.56
N LYS A 81 6.54 -17.22 -16.19
CA LYS A 81 7.94 -17.16 -15.77
C LYS A 81 7.96 -16.78 -14.28
N ALA A 82 8.51 -17.66 -13.44
CA ALA A 82 8.56 -17.43 -12.01
C ALA A 82 9.27 -16.10 -11.70
N LEU A 83 8.65 -15.28 -10.85
CA LEU A 83 9.21 -14.00 -10.41
C LEU A 83 10.41 -14.26 -9.48
N VAL A 84 11.43 -13.41 -9.59
CA VAL A 84 12.58 -13.45 -8.68
C VAL A 84 12.16 -12.91 -7.30
N PRO A 85 12.34 -13.64 -6.20
CA PRO A 85 12.00 -13.12 -4.88
C PRO A 85 13.00 -12.05 -4.43
N LEU A 86 12.51 -10.91 -3.96
CA LEU A 86 13.28 -9.90 -3.24
C LEU A 86 12.56 -9.59 -1.93
N GLU A 87 13.20 -9.94 -0.81
CA GLU A 87 12.68 -9.72 0.53
C GLU A 87 13.59 -8.72 1.27
N ALA A 88 13.02 -7.62 1.75
CA ALA A 88 13.71 -6.65 2.59
C ALA A 88 13.21 -6.74 4.03
N HIS A 89 14.13 -6.71 4.99
CA HIS A 89 13.83 -6.80 6.41
C HIS A 89 14.01 -5.42 7.07
N ILE A 90 12.93 -4.80 7.52
CA ILE A 90 12.90 -3.40 7.96
C ILE A 90 12.21 -3.22 9.33
N MET A 91 12.22 -1.99 9.84
CA MET A 91 11.40 -1.54 10.97
C MET A 91 10.73 -0.24 10.54
N SER A 92 9.42 -0.09 10.74
CA SER A 92 8.63 1.08 10.29
C SER A 92 9.18 2.42 10.84
N LYS A 93 9.72 2.43 12.06
CA LYS A 93 10.30 3.62 12.71
C LYS A 93 11.80 3.81 12.50
N CYS A 94 12.45 3.01 11.65
CA CYS A 94 13.90 3.10 11.44
C CYS A 94 14.25 4.09 10.32
N PRO A 95 15.15 5.07 10.57
CA PRO A 95 15.58 6.00 9.53
C PRO A 95 16.31 5.31 8.37
N ASP A 96 17.00 4.19 8.62
CA ASP A 96 17.69 3.45 7.56
C ASP A 96 16.69 2.74 6.62
N ALA A 97 15.51 2.35 7.14
CA ALA A 97 14.44 1.80 6.32
C ALA A 97 13.92 2.84 5.32
N ARG A 98 13.81 4.12 5.72
CA ARG A 98 13.45 5.23 4.82
C ARG A 98 14.42 5.32 3.65
N ASP A 99 15.71 5.31 3.94
CA ASP A 99 16.74 5.49 2.91
C ASP A 99 16.85 4.24 2.02
N CYS A 100 16.71 3.04 2.58
CA CYS A 100 16.61 1.78 1.82
C CYS A 100 15.42 1.79 0.85
N LEU A 101 14.22 2.18 1.33
CA LEU A 101 13.02 2.22 0.49
C LEU A 101 13.14 3.27 -0.61
N ARG A 102 13.61 4.48 -0.27
CA ARG A 102 13.77 5.61 -1.20
C ARG A 102 14.80 5.33 -2.28
N ASP A 103 15.99 4.85 -1.90
CA ASP A 103 17.14 4.80 -2.81
C ASP A 103 17.28 3.46 -3.53
N LEU A 104 16.75 2.37 -2.95
CA LEU A 104 16.95 1.01 -3.46
C LEU A 104 15.64 0.35 -3.87
N VAL A 105 14.70 0.16 -2.94
CA VAL A 105 13.52 -0.71 -3.18
C VAL A 105 12.56 -0.09 -4.18
N LEU A 106 12.12 1.16 -3.97
CA LEU A 106 11.15 1.80 -4.86
C LEU A 106 11.69 2.04 -6.29
N PRO A 107 12.92 2.57 -6.49
CA PRO A 107 13.49 2.71 -7.82
C PRO A 107 13.59 1.36 -8.57
N THR A 108 13.89 0.29 -7.83
CA THR A 108 13.92 -1.08 -8.38
C THR A 108 12.52 -1.54 -8.75
N MET A 109 11.54 -1.42 -7.86
CA MET A 109 10.14 -1.77 -8.12
C MET A 109 9.60 -1.07 -9.37
N MET A 110 9.86 0.23 -9.54
CA MET A 110 9.43 0.98 -10.71
C MET A 110 9.94 0.38 -12.03
N ARG A 111 11.16 -0.17 -12.04
CA ARG A 111 11.80 -0.71 -13.24
C ARG A 111 11.47 -2.18 -13.50
N VAL A 112 11.25 -2.97 -12.45
CA VAL A 112 11.20 -4.44 -12.56
C VAL A 112 10.03 -5.12 -11.83
N ASN A 113 8.96 -4.39 -11.47
CA ASN A 113 7.76 -4.97 -10.81
C ASN A 113 7.14 -6.18 -11.52
N THR A 114 7.30 -6.34 -12.84
CA THR A 114 6.80 -7.50 -13.58
C THR A 114 7.73 -8.73 -13.55
N LYS A 115 8.91 -8.61 -12.93
CA LYS A 115 9.97 -9.65 -12.90
C LYS A 115 10.36 -10.06 -11.49
N VAL A 116 10.00 -9.25 -10.48
CA VAL A 116 10.41 -9.43 -9.09
C VAL A 116 9.18 -9.49 -8.20
N ASN A 117 9.14 -10.46 -7.30
CA ASN A 117 8.18 -10.53 -6.22
C ASN A 117 8.77 -9.81 -5.00
N PHE A 118 8.23 -8.65 -4.65
CA PHE A 118 8.70 -7.84 -3.53
C PHE A 118 7.97 -8.24 -2.25
N THR A 119 8.75 -8.47 -1.19
CA THR A 119 8.23 -8.76 0.16
C THR A 119 8.91 -7.86 1.17
N LEU A 120 8.13 -7.26 2.08
CA LEU A 120 8.65 -6.64 3.28
C LEU A 120 8.43 -7.56 4.48
N SER A 121 9.50 -7.79 5.23
CA SER A 121 9.49 -8.50 6.50
C SER A 121 10.00 -7.58 7.61
N TYR A 122 9.58 -7.82 8.84
CA TYR A 122 9.80 -6.89 9.95
C TYR A 122 10.73 -7.46 10.99
N ILE A 123 11.56 -6.59 11.52
CA ILE A 123 12.53 -6.88 12.56
C ILE A 123 11.88 -6.59 13.92
N GLY A 124 12.09 -7.49 14.87
CA GLY A 124 11.57 -7.41 16.23
C GLY A 124 12.04 -8.59 17.05
N THR A 125 11.58 -8.69 18.29
CA THR A 125 11.90 -9.80 19.20
C THR A 125 10.61 -10.42 19.71
N PRO A 126 10.35 -11.72 19.50
CA PRO A 126 9.21 -12.39 20.11
C PRO A 126 9.29 -12.29 21.65
N THR A 127 8.18 -12.00 22.30
CA THR A 127 8.13 -12.00 23.78
C THR A 127 7.78 -13.39 24.31
N ASP A 128 8.28 -13.71 25.50
CA ASP A 128 8.00 -15.00 26.16
C ASP A 128 6.56 -15.10 26.68
N SER A 129 5.88 -13.96 26.83
CA SER A 129 4.48 -13.86 27.25
C SER A 129 3.52 -13.57 26.08
N ASN A 130 2.42 -14.32 26.04
CA ASN A 130 1.20 -14.07 25.24
C ASN A 130 1.41 -13.70 23.76
N ASP A 131 2.29 -14.42 23.07
CA ASP A 131 2.43 -14.31 21.62
C ASP A 131 2.77 -12.90 21.09
N GLY A 132 3.24 -12.02 21.97
CA GLY A 132 3.61 -10.64 21.65
C GLY A 132 4.93 -10.50 20.90
N VAL A 133 5.19 -9.26 20.48
CA VAL A 133 6.42 -8.83 19.82
C VAL A 133 6.91 -7.54 20.46
N ALA A 134 8.19 -7.50 20.81
CA ALA A 134 8.90 -6.30 21.20
C ALA A 134 9.60 -5.69 19.97
N CYS A 135 9.42 -4.38 19.80
CA CYS A 135 10.03 -3.60 18.72
C CYS A 135 11.05 -2.61 19.29
N LYS A 136 12.10 -2.30 18.53
CA LYS A 136 13.23 -1.50 19.01
C LYS A 136 12.82 -0.09 19.42
N HIS A 137 11.97 0.56 18.62
CA HIS A 137 11.50 1.92 18.86
C HIS A 137 10.14 1.95 19.60
N GLY A 138 9.84 0.89 20.38
CA GLY A 138 8.67 0.82 21.25
C GLY A 138 7.37 0.40 20.55
N PRO A 139 6.22 0.46 21.26
CA PRO A 139 4.95 -0.09 20.79
C PRO A 139 4.42 0.61 19.53
N ASN A 140 4.75 1.88 19.35
CA ASN A 140 4.37 2.65 18.16
C ASN A 140 4.99 2.08 16.88
N GLU A 141 6.21 1.52 16.95
CA GLU A 141 6.81 0.80 15.82
C GLU A 141 6.09 -0.51 15.55
N CYS A 142 5.72 -1.26 16.59
CA CYS A 142 4.98 -2.50 16.39
C CYS A 142 3.64 -2.23 15.68
N MET A 143 2.92 -1.18 16.08
CA MET A 143 1.70 -0.77 15.39
C MET A 143 1.97 -0.34 13.94
N GLY A 144 3.05 0.41 13.68
CA GLY A 144 3.48 0.75 12.32
C GLY A 144 3.76 -0.49 11.46
N ASN A 145 4.51 -1.46 12.00
CA ASN A 145 4.81 -2.72 11.31
C ASN A 145 3.51 -3.50 11.01
N ILE A 146 2.53 -3.50 11.92
CA ILE A 146 1.22 -4.14 11.71
C ILE A 146 0.46 -3.46 10.58
N LEU A 147 0.40 -2.12 10.56
CA LEU A 147 -0.27 -1.37 9.50
C LEU A 147 0.36 -1.66 8.13
N GLU A 148 1.69 -1.65 8.04
CA GLU A 148 2.41 -1.93 6.80
C GLU A 148 2.22 -3.40 6.34
N LEU A 149 2.18 -4.36 7.26
CA LEU A 149 1.84 -5.76 6.96
C LEU A 149 0.39 -5.94 6.51
N CYS A 150 -0.55 -5.22 7.14
CA CYS A 150 -1.95 -5.21 6.73
C CYS A 150 -2.13 -4.61 5.33
N ALA A 151 -1.44 -3.53 5.01
CA ALA A 151 -1.44 -2.96 3.67
C ALA A 151 -0.92 -3.97 2.62
N ALA A 152 0.18 -4.67 2.91
CA ALA A 152 0.69 -5.72 2.02
C ALA A 152 -0.27 -6.92 1.89
N HIS A 153 -0.98 -7.28 2.96
CA HIS A 153 -1.97 -8.36 2.96
C HIS A 153 -3.20 -8.04 2.11
N LEU A 154 -3.74 -6.82 2.25
CA LEU A 154 -4.95 -6.37 1.57
C LEU A 154 -4.68 -5.93 0.12
N TYR A 155 -3.51 -5.34 -0.13
CA TYR A 155 -3.12 -4.73 -1.40
C TYR A 155 -1.80 -5.32 -1.92
N PRO A 156 -1.81 -6.55 -2.46
CA PRO A 156 -0.57 -7.23 -2.86
C PRO A 156 0.15 -6.62 -4.07
N ASP A 157 -0.43 -5.60 -4.75
CA ASP A 157 0.28 -4.86 -5.79
C ASP A 157 1.44 -4.06 -5.16
N PRO A 158 2.71 -4.34 -5.52
CA PRO A 158 3.86 -3.65 -4.94
C PRO A 158 3.87 -2.14 -5.18
N LYS A 159 3.15 -1.62 -6.19
CA LYS A 159 3.04 -0.17 -6.39
C LYS A 159 2.18 0.49 -5.31
N ILE A 160 1.17 -0.21 -4.82
CA ILE A 160 0.23 0.29 -3.81
C ILE A 160 0.88 0.18 -2.44
N TYR A 161 1.20 -1.05 -1.99
CA TYR A 161 1.63 -1.22 -0.60
C TYR A 161 3.03 -0.64 -0.35
N LEU A 162 4.00 -0.75 -1.28
CA LEU A 162 5.32 -0.13 -1.07
C LEU A 162 5.25 1.39 -1.14
N GLY A 163 4.33 1.94 -1.93
CA GLY A 163 4.03 3.37 -1.93
C GLY A 163 3.55 3.82 -0.56
N PHE A 164 2.52 3.14 -0.04
CA PHE A 164 1.98 3.38 1.30
C PHE A 164 3.05 3.29 2.39
N VAL A 165 3.85 2.22 2.39
CA VAL A 165 4.96 2.03 3.36
C VAL A 165 5.97 3.18 3.28
N MET A 166 6.38 3.58 2.07
CA MET A 166 7.31 4.71 1.92
C MET A 166 6.72 6.02 2.42
N CYS A 167 5.42 6.28 2.17
CA CYS A 167 4.74 7.46 2.68
C CYS A 167 4.80 7.52 4.21
N LEU A 168 4.45 6.42 4.90
CA LEU A 168 4.56 6.33 6.36
C LEU A 168 6.02 6.51 6.82
N THR A 169 6.95 5.79 6.19
CA THR A 169 8.36 5.75 6.58
C THR A 169 9.07 7.08 6.33
N ARG A 170 8.58 7.93 5.42
CA ARG A 170 9.10 9.31 5.23
C ARG A 170 9.00 10.11 6.52
N ASP A 171 7.88 9.97 7.21
CA ASP A 171 7.53 10.68 8.43
C ASP A 171 7.52 9.71 9.64
N TYR A 172 8.46 8.75 9.64
CA TYR A 172 8.55 7.61 10.57
C TYR A 172 8.45 7.96 12.07
N LYS A 173 8.77 9.20 12.46
CA LYS A 173 8.63 9.68 13.85
C LYS A 173 7.16 9.75 14.29
N GLU A 174 6.26 10.08 13.36
CA GLU A 174 4.85 10.27 13.63
C GLU A 174 4.05 8.97 13.58
N ILE A 175 4.61 7.86 13.06
CA ILE A 175 3.95 6.54 13.10
C ILE A 175 3.59 6.15 14.55
N PRO A 176 2.35 5.69 14.86
CA PRO A 176 1.21 5.40 13.97
C PRO A 176 0.09 6.46 14.05
N GLN A 177 0.41 7.75 14.11
CA GLN A 177 -0.60 8.81 14.20
C GLN A 177 -1.65 8.68 13.09
N ARG A 178 -2.93 8.76 13.47
CA ARG A 178 -4.06 8.51 12.58
C ARG A 178 -4.03 9.44 11.37
N GLU A 179 -3.70 10.71 11.56
CA GLU A 179 -3.62 11.71 10.49
C GLU A 179 -2.60 11.31 9.43
N LEU A 180 -1.41 10.84 9.82
CA LEU A 180 -0.40 10.34 8.88
C LEU A 180 -0.90 9.09 8.14
N VAL A 181 -1.54 8.16 8.85
CA VAL A 181 -2.01 6.91 8.26
C VAL A 181 -3.14 7.16 7.26
N GLU A 182 -4.09 8.04 7.57
CA GLU A 182 -5.19 8.43 6.68
C GLU A 182 -4.67 9.15 5.43
N ASP A 183 -3.74 10.10 5.59
CA ASP A 183 -3.14 10.82 4.46
C ASP A 183 -2.39 9.87 3.52
N CYS A 184 -1.55 8.98 4.06
CA CYS A 184 -0.82 8.01 3.27
C CYS A 184 -1.74 6.96 2.64
N ALA A 185 -2.82 6.56 3.32
CA ALA A 185 -3.79 5.62 2.78
C ALA A 185 -4.50 6.23 1.57
N LEU A 186 -4.92 7.49 1.67
CA LEU A 186 -5.53 8.24 0.58
C LEU A 186 -4.57 8.43 -0.61
N GLU A 187 -3.30 8.80 -0.35
CA GLU A 187 -2.29 9.03 -1.41
C GLU A 187 -2.03 7.76 -2.25
N HIS A 188 -2.10 6.58 -1.63
CA HIS A 188 -1.75 5.31 -2.27
C HIS A 188 -2.95 4.40 -2.55
N ALA A 189 -4.18 4.91 -2.47
CA ALA A 189 -5.42 4.15 -2.71
C ALA A 189 -5.56 2.90 -1.81
N VAL A 190 -5.11 3.01 -0.56
CA VAL A 190 -5.38 2.06 0.52
C VAL A 190 -6.64 2.53 1.24
N ASP A 191 -7.58 1.63 1.47
CA ASP A 191 -8.80 1.93 2.22
C ASP A 191 -8.48 1.91 3.72
N PHE A 192 -8.65 3.08 4.37
CA PHE A 192 -8.32 3.23 5.78
C PHE A 192 -9.19 2.35 6.70
N GLU A 193 -10.46 2.15 6.36
CA GLU A 193 -11.38 1.32 7.16
C GLU A 193 -10.94 -0.14 7.08
N GLN A 194 -10.67 -0.66 5.88
CA GLN A 194 -10.16 -2.03 5.72
C GLN A 194 -8.79 -2.23 6.39
N LEU A 195 -7.93 -1.22 6.34
CA LEU A 195 -6.63 -1.24 7.00
C LEU A 195 -6.80 -1.31 8.53
N ASN A 196 -7.66 -0.46 9.09
CA ASN A 196 -7.97 -0.45 10.52
C ASN A 196 -8.62 -1.77 10.95
N ASP A 197 -9.55 -2.30 10.17
CA ASP A 197 -10.18 -3.59 10.42
C ASP A 197 -9.15 -4.72 10.43
N CYS A 198 -8.21 -4.74 9.49
CA CYS A 198 -7.11 -5.72 9.50
C CYS A 198 -6.25 -5.61 10.77
N ALA A 199 -5.90 -4.39 11.19
CA ALA A 199 -5.04 -4.17 12.35
C ALA A 199 -5.75 -4.52 13.68
N THR A 200 -7.07 -4.37 13.75
CA THR A 200 -7.88 -4.55 14.97
C THR A 200 -8.67 -5.85 15.01
N LYS A 201 -8.70 -6.61 13.91
CA LYS A 201 -9.40 -7.89 13.82
C LYS A 201 -8.95 -8.86 14.91
N ASP A 202 -9.93 -9.55 15.48
CA ASP A 202 -9.75 -10.50 16.60
C ASP A 202 -9.08 -9.84 17.81
N ASP A 203 -9.55 -8.62 18.18
CA ASP A 203 -8.97 -7.79 19.25
C ASP A 203 -7.48 -7.48 19.03
N GLY A 204 -7.10 -7.26 17.77
CA GLY A 204 -5.72 -7.08 17.30
C GLY A 204 -4.94 -8.38 17.12
N GLY A 205 -5.52 -9.55 17.44
CA GLY A 205 -4.88 -10.85 17.32
C GLY A 205 -4.41 -11.15 15.90
N PHE A 206 -5.18 -10.78 14.87
CA PHE A 206 -4.77 -10.99 13.49
C PHE A 206 -3.54 -10.16 13.12
N GLY A 207 -3.56 -8.85 13.38
CA GLY A 207 -2.42 -7.96 13.14
C GLY A 207 -1.16 -8.38 13.89
N VAL A 208 -1.30 -8.72 15.18
CA VAL A 208 -0.18 -9.26 16.00
C VAL A 208 0.35 -10.56 15.42
N SER A 209 -0.52 -11.45 14.90
CA SER A 209 -0.08 -12.70 14.27
C SER A 209 0.73 -12.46 12.99
N LEU A 210 0.34 -11.49 12.16
CA LEU A 210 1.10 -11.08 10.97
C LEU A 210 2.50 -10.59 11.38
N LEU A 211 2.57 -9.70 12.37
CA LEU A 211 3.83 -9.17 12.88
C LEU A 211 4.72 -10.28 13.44
N ARG A 212 4.16 -11.17 14.26
CA ARG A 212 4.89 -12.29 14.86
C ARG A 212 5.45 -13.23 13.80
N ASN A 213 4.68 -13.57 12.78
CA ASN A 213 5.13 -14.41 11.68
C ASN A 213 6.25 -13.76 10.89
N SER A 214 6.13 -12.45 10.64
CA SER A 214 7.15 -11.65 9.97
C SER A 214 8.46 -11.58 10.77
N VAL A 215 8.38 -11.37 12.09
CA VAL A 215 9.55 -11.36 12.98
C VAL A 215 10.24 -12.72 13.04
N LYS A 216 9.45 -13.81 13.12
CA LYS A 216 10.00 -15.18 13.04
C LYS A 216 10.72 -15.39 11.70
N ARG A 217 10.14 -14.95 10.59
CA ARG A 217 10.77 -15.00 9.26
C ARG A 217 12.11 -14.26 9.26
N SER A 218 12.15 -13.00 9.68
CA SER A 218 13.37 -12.20 9.80
C SER A 218 14.45 -12.87 10.66
N SER A 219 14.06 -13.47 11.78
CA SER A 219 14.98 -14.19 12.67
C SER A 219 15.58 -15.45 12.03
N SER A 220 14.81 -16.15 11.18
CA SER A 220 15.23 -17.42 10.58
C SER A 220 16.18 -17.28 9.39
N VAL A 221 16.10 -16.16 8.66
CA VAL A 221 16.98 -15.89 7.51
C VAL A 221 18.22 -15.08 7.90
N CYS A 222 18.20 -14.44 9.07
CA CYS A 222 19.39 -13.82 9.65
C CYS A 222 20.32 -14.86 10.27
N HIS A 223 20.92 -15.70 9.43
CA HIS A 223 21.96 -16.64 9.84
C HIS A 223 23.28 -15.95 10.24
N LEU A 224 23.39 -14.64 9.99
CA LEU A 224 24.46 -13.76 10.47
C LEU A 224 23.97 -13.02 11.72
N ARG A 225 24.13 -13.69 12.87
CA ARG A 225 23.82 -13.20 14.22
C ARG A 225 24.47 -11.85 14.60
N ASP A 226 25.28 -11.25 13.73
CA ASP A 226 26.04 -10.04 14.03
C ASP A 226 25.26 -8.74 13.77
N TRP A 227 24.31 -8.71 12.82
CA TRP A 227 23.52 -7.49 12.59
C TRP A 227 22.53 -7.19 13.73
N PHE A 228 21.93 -8.23 14.32
CA PHE A 228 20.99 -8.09 15.43
C PHE A 228 21.66 -7.78 16.78
N ARG A 229 22.98 -7.99 16.92
CA ARG A 229 23.73 -7.68 18.16
C ARG A 229 24.31 -6.26 18.20
N VAL A 230 24.35 -5.58 17.07
CA VAL A 230 24.89 -4.22 16.95
C VAL A 230 23.80 -3.16 17.11
N PHE A 231 22.54 -3.57 17.24
CA PHE A 231 21.38 -2.68 17.39
C PHE A 231 20.56 -3.00 18.63
#